data_AF-A0A954LMI8-F1
#
_entry.id   AF-A0A954LMI8-F1
#
_cell.length_a   1.000
_cell.length_b   1.000
_cell.length_c   1.000
_cell.angle_alpha   90.00
_cell.angle_beta   90.00
_cell.angle_gamma   90.00
#
_symmetry.space_group_name_H-M   'P 1'
#
loop_
_entity.id
_entity.type
_entity.pdbx_description
1 polymer ?
#
loop_
_entity_poly.entity_id
_entity_poly.type
_entity_poly.pdbx_seq_one_letter_code
_entity_poly.pdbx_strand_id
1 'polypeptide(L)' 'MSTTSTDTKPRDGEPRGSEQEAIEDSHVLLPLTEKDDELADDCEPFFIVGVGASAGGLEALETLFERMPSKTGMAFIVIQ' A
#
# COMPACT_ATOMS: atom_id res chain seq x y z
N MET A 1 -38.65 35.64 -0.88
CA MET A 1 -39.76 35.52 -1.86
C MET A 1 -39.27 36.08 -3.20
N SER A 2 -39.34 35.25 -4.25
CA SER A 2 -39.27 35.50 -5.71
C SER A 2 -38.44 36.66 -6.27
N THR A 3 -37.28 36.39 -6.90
CA THR A 3 -37.04 36.04 -8.33
C THR A 3 -37.11 37.24 -9.29
N THR A 4 -35.98 37.58 -9.92
CA THR A 4 -36.00 37.97 -11.34
C THR A 4 -34.75 37.44 -12.03
N SER A 5 -35.02 36.63 -13.05
CA SER A 5 -34.11 36.03 -14.02
C SER A 5 -33.54 37.11 -14.95
N THR A 6 -32.25 37.07 -15.24
CA THR A 6 -31.72 37.63 -16.49
C THR A 6 -30.92 36.57 -17.19
N ASP A 7 -31.57 36.01 -18.19
CA ASP A 7 -31.04 35.18 -19.26
C ASP A 7 -29.89 35.88 -20.00
N THR A 8 -28.76 35.20 -20.18
CA THR A 8 -27.83 35.52 -21.26
C THR A 8 -27.23 34.22 -21.80
N LYS A 9 -27.98 33.62 -22.74
CA LYS A 9 -27.59 32.77 -23.89
C LYS A 9 -26.19 32.09 -23.91
N PRO A 10 -26.10 30.78 -24.25
CA PRO A 10 -24.83 30.04 -24.36
C PRO A 10 -24.04 30.39 -25.63
N ARG A 11 -22.71 30.21 -25.58
CA ARG A 11 -21.82 30.26 -26.76
C ARG A 11 -21.18 28.90 -26.96
N ASP A 12 -21.66 28.18 -27.98
CA ASP A 12 -21.03 26.99 -28.53
C ASP A 12 -19.73 27.36 -29.27
N GLY A 13 -18.68 26.55 -29.10
CA GLY A 13 -17.45 26.63 -29.90
C GLY A 13 -16.20 26.06 -29.22
N GLU A 14 -16.07 24.72 -29.19
CA GLU A 14 -14.86 23.97 -28.81
C GLU A 14 -13.65 24.31 -29.71
N PRO A 15 -12.41 23.95 -29.29
CA PRO A 15 -11.88 22.69 -29.84
C PRO A 15 -11.09 21.81 -28.86
N ARG A 16 -11.39 20.51 -28.94
CA ARG A 16 -10.49 19.35 -28.84
C ARG A 16 -9.00 19.65 -28.64
N GLY A 17 -8.47 19.21 -27.50
CA GLY A 17 -7.05 19.05 -27.24
C GLY A 17 -6.87 17.97 -26.19
N SER A 18 -6.48 16.79 -26.65
CA SER A 18 -6.16 15.60 -25.87
C SER A 18 -4.86 15.79 -25.10
N GLU A 19 -4.91 15.96 -23.78
CA GLU A 19 -3.80 15.61 -22.89
C GLU A 19 -4.39 14.87 -21.69
N GLN A 20 -4.67 13.60 -21.94
CA GLN A 20 -4.61 12.59 -20.90
C GLN A 20 -3.17 12.55 -20.43
N GLU A 21 -2.92 13.00 -19.20
CA GLU A 21 -1.75 12.54 -18.47
C GLU A 21 -2.26 11.81 -17.23
N ALA A 22 -2.60 10.55 -17.48
CA ALA A 22 -2.70 9.54 -16.45
C ALA A 22 -1.30 9.31 -15.90
N ILE A 23 -1.06 9.74 -14.67
CA ILE A 23 -0.07 9.09 -13.84
C ILE A 23 -0.89 8.34 -12.79
N GLU A 24 -1.27 7.12 -13.18
CA GLU A 24 -1.63 6.06 -12.25
C GLU A 24 -0.38 5.79 -11.41
N ASP A 25 -0.20 6.58 -10.35
CA ASP A 25 0.76 6.26 -9.33
C ASP A 25 0.22 5.01 -8.64
N SER A 26 0.70 3.86 -9.13
CA SER A 26 0.44 2.54 -8.60
C SER A 26 1.12 2.41 -7.24
N HIS A 27 0.67 3.21 -6.27
CA HIS A 27 0.70 2.80 -4.89
C HIS A 27 -0.35 1.72 -4.73
N VAL A 28 0.08 0.48 -4.93
CA VAL A 28 -0.63 -0.70 -4.44
C VAL A 28 -0.67 -0.58 -2.92
N LEU A 29 -1.66 0.17 -2.42
CA LEU A 29 -2.03 0.14 -1.01
C LEU A 29 -2.69 -1.22 -0.81
N LEU A 30 -1.92 -2.20 -0.34
CA LEU A 30 -2.49 -3.42 0.22
C LEU A 30 -3.51 -2.99 1.27
N PRO A 31 -4.76 -3.49 1.24
CA PRO A 31 -5.75 -3.10 2.21
C PRO A 31 -5.20 -3.48 3.59
N LEU A 32 -4.96 -2.48 4.43
CA LEU A 32 -4.77 -2.68 5.86
C LEU A 32 -6.11 -3.21 6.35
N THR A 33 -6.19 -4.54 6.44
CA THR A 33 -7.40 -5.30 6.74
C THR A 33 -8.17 -4.61 7.86
N GLU A 34 -9.38 -4.21 7.49
CA GLU A 34 -10.37 -3.63 8.37
C GLU A 34 -10.66 -4.63 9.50
N LYS A 35 -10.89 -4.10 10.71
CA LYS A 35 -11.25 -4.91 11.87
C LYS A 35 -12.54 -5.68 11.59
N ASP A 36 -12.40 -6.97 11.32
CA ASP A 36 -13.47 -7.95 11.49
C ASP A 36 -13.40 -8.50 12.93
N ASP A 37 -14.10 -7.83 13.85
CA ASP A 37 -14.48 -8.41 15.14
C ASP A 37 -15.55 -9.51 14.90
N GLU A 38 -15.42 -10.63 15.62
CA GLU A 38 -16.46 -11.66 15.86
C GLU A 38 -16.54 -12.90 14.94
N LEU A 39 -15.41 -13.55 14.70
CA LEU A 39 -15.33 -15.02 14.77
C LEU A 39 -14.04 -15.35 15.52
N ALA A 40 -14.15 -15.95 16.71
CA ALA A 40 -12.98 -16.51 17.39
C ALA A 40 -12.48 -17.73 16.58
N ASP A 41 -11.74 -17.46 15.52
CA ASP A 41 -10.95 -18.43 14.77
C ASP A 41 -9.52 -18.34 15.29
N ASP A 42 -8.83 -19.47 15.44
CA ASP A 42 -7.44 -19.56 15.90
C ASP A 42 -6.47 -18.90 14.89
N CYS A 43 -6.64 -17.62 14.63
CA CYS A 43 -5.80 -16.82 13.77
C CYS A 43 -4.61 -16.38 14.61
N GLU A 44 -3.63 -17.27 14.74
CA GLU A 44 -2.35 -16.86 15.33
C GLU A 44 -1.78 -15.70 14.52
N PRO A 45 -1.28 -14.64 15.20
CA PRO A 45 -0.76 -13.47 14.52
C PRO A 45 0.41 -13.87 13.61
N PHE A 46 0.30 -13.54 12.32
CA PHE A 46 1.38 -13.74 11.37
C PHE A 46 2.34 -12.55 11.38
N PHE A 47 3.57 -12.77 11.82
CA PHE A 47 4.57 -11.70 11.93
C PHE A 47 5.42 -11.58 10.67
N ILE A 48 5.65 -10.33 10.25
CA ILE A 48 6.61 -9.97 9.20
C ILE A 48 7.77 -9.23 9.87
N VAL A 49 9.00 -9.73 9.65
CA VAL A 49 10.23 -9.17 10.22
C VAL A 49 11.08 -8.57 9.11
N GLY A 50 11.29 -7.26 9.16
CA GLY A 50 12.23 -6.57 8.28
C GLY A 50 13.64 -6.58 8.87
N VAL A 51 14.64 -6.99 8.09
CA VAL A 51 16.05 -6.98 8.48
C VAL A 51 16.84 -6.15 7.46
N GLY A 52 17.49 -5.10 7.95
CA GLY A 52 18.38 -4.26 7.15
C GLY A 52 19.84 -4.58 7.44
N ALA A 53 20.62 -4.80 6.40
CA ALA A 53 22.06 -4.98 6.48
C ALA A 53 22.78 -4.09 5.44
N SER A 54 24.08 -3.86 5.60
CA SER A 54 24.93 -3.19 4.62
C SER A 54 26.29 -3.91 4.55
N ALA A 55 27.43 -3.22 4.50
CA ALA A 55 28.75 -3.85 4.50
C ALA A 55 28.99 -4.68 5.78
N GLY A 56 29.37 -5.95 5.61
CA GLY A 56 29.69 -6.88 6.71
C GLY A 56 28.47 -7.45 7.46
N GLY A 57 27.27 -7.36 6.90
CA GLY A 57 26.06 -7.90 7.51
C GLY A 57 25.80 -9.39 7.22
N LEU A 58 26.52 -9.99 6.27
CA LEU A 58 26.28 -11.37 5.85
C LEU A 58 26.54 -12.36 6.98
N GLU A 59 27.68 -12.26 7.65
CA GLU A 59 28.06 -13.16 8.75
C GLU A 59 27.09 -13.05 9.93
N ALA A 60 26.53 -11.85 10.15
CA ALA A 60 25.52 -11.62 11.17
C ALA A 60 24.17 -12.23 10.79
N LEU A 61 23.76 -12.13 9.52
CA LEU A 61 22.56 -12.78 8.99
C LEU A 61 22.67 -14.31 9.04
N GLU A 62 23.82 -14.86 8.66
CA GLU A 62 24.13 -16.29 8.76
C GLU A 62 23.99 -16.75 10.21
N THR A 63 24.68 -16.08 11.14
CA THR A 63 24.61 -16.42 12.57
C THR A 63 23.17 -16.34 13.11
N LEU A 64 22.39 -15.35 12.69
CA LEU A 64 21.00 -15.18 13.11
C LEU A 64 20.14 -16.38 12.67
N PHE A 65 20.18 -16.75 11.39
CA PHE A 65 19.35 -17.82 10.85
C PHE A 65 19.83 -19.21 11.27
N GLU A 66 21.13 -19.41 11.48
CA GLU A 66 21.67 -20.67 12.02
C GLU A 66 21.19 -20.97 13.44
N ARG A 67 20.99 -19.93 14.25
CA ARG A 67 20.53 -20.06 15.65
C ARG A 67 19.02 -20.09 15.78
N MET A 68 18.29 -19.87 14.69
CA MET A 68 16.85 -19.78 14.68
C MET A 68 16.21 -21.18 14.60
N PRO A 69 15.05 -21.41 15.24
CA PRO A 69 14.27 -22.61 15.01
C PRO A 69 13.87 -22.74 13.54
N SER A 70 13.81 -23.97 13.03
CA SER A 70 13.41 -24.24 11.64
C SER A 70 11.97 -23.87 11.31
N LYS A 71 11.11 -23.73 12.33
CA LYS A 71 9.74 -23.24 12.21
C LYS A 71 9.54 -22.08 13.18
N THR A 72 9.46 -20.87 12.64
CA THR A 72 9.20 -19.66 13.41
C THR A 72 7.76 -19.17 13.34
N GLY A 73 7.02 -19.56 12.30
CA GLY A 73 5.71 -18.97 12.01
C GLY A 73 5.78 -17.52 11.51
N MET A 74 6.97 -17.06 11.08
CA MET A 74 7.21 -15.68 10.65
C MET A 74 7.76 -15.64 9.23
N ALA A 75 7.47 -14.55 8.50
CA ALA A 75 8.15 -14.21 7.26
C ALA A 75 9.26 -13.18 7.52
N PHE A 76 10.42 -13.37 6.90
CA PHE A 76 11.55 -12.44 6.98
C PHE A 76 11.77 -11.76 5.63
N ILE A 77 11.89 -10.43 5.65
CA ILE A 77 12.28 -9.62 4.50
C ILE A 77 13.66 -9.07 4.80
N VAL A 78 14.65 -9.46 4.00
CA VAL A 78 16.03 -8.98 4.15
C VAL A 78 16.30 -7.97 3.04
N ILE A 79 16.72 -6.77 3.42
CA ILE A 79 17.25 -5.75 2.52
C ILE A 79 18.72 -5.57 2.86
N GLN A 80 19.57 -5.75 1.85
CA GLN A 80 21.02 -5.78 1.99
C GLN A 80 21.66 -4.77 1.03
#